data_AF-A0A948RQM7-F1
#
_entry.id   AF-A0A948RQM7-F1
#
_cell.length_a   1.000
_cell.length_b   1.000
_cell.length_c   1.000
_cell.angle_alpha   90.00
_cell.angle_beta   90.00
_cell.angle_gamma   90.00
#
_symmetry.space_group_name_H-M   'P 1'
#
loop_
_entity.id
_entity.type
_entity.pdbx_description
1 polymer ?
#
loop_
_entity_poly.entity_id
_entity_poly.type
_entity_poly.pdbx_seq_one_letter_code
_entity_poly.pdbx_strand_id
1 'polypeptide(L)'
;MPIICPTCGAENPEHAAFCNLCCSSVGFDSPEYTSAPQQADGFSDSYPSSFDPNAQHLPPDGFTRMPDAGAVDIGQYGVRSGQQAPDYSPVAAAPVDIGQYGVRSGYPVTPSGYQGQQDDARVSRFQWRRAVWQCLGIALLTAIASCALEVLMGFMGVAFALGGNTVAAYVIIFAVLLVPITIGTFVSGYRLQENGWAVGLITVGFWALVFRPLYFAILAWLLSGRFTFIEVFNTYTLVFIFAVWFPLGALMGWLGEKRATTGLHF
;
A
#
# COMPACT_ATOMS: atom_id res chain seq x y z
N MET A 1 -17.75 10.10 8.67
CA MET A 1 -16.65 10.39 9.61
C MET A 1 -15.56 9.35 9.54
N PRO A 2 -14.41 9.63 8.89
CA PRO A 2 -13.28 8.71 8.85
C PRO A 2 -12.86 8.30 10.28
N ILE A 3 -12.48 7.03 10.44
CA ILE A 3 -12.00 6.50 11.73
C ILE A 3 -10.48 6.67 11.78
N ILE A 4 -9.97 7.29 12.83
CA ILE A 4 -8.53 7.42 13.06
C ILE A 4 -8.03 6.16 13.75
N CYS A 5 -7.07 5.47 13.13
CA CYS A 5 -6.44 4.30 13.70
C CYS A 5 -5.75 4.65 15.03
N PRO A 6 -6.10 3.99 16.15
CA PRO A 6 -5.50 4.30 17.46
C PRO A 6 -4.02 3.88 17.54
N THR A 7 -3.58 2.94 16.71
CA THR A 7 -2.21 2.41 16.73
C THR A 7 -1.21 3.33 16.00
N CYS A 8 -1.61 3.93 14.88
CA CYS A 8 -0.68 4.70 14.05
C CYS A 8 -1.18 6.08 13.61
N GLY A 9 -2.42 6.46 13.96
CA GLY A 9 -3.00 7.76 13.63
C GLY A 9 -3.43 7.93 12.17
N ALA A 10 -3.44 6.86 11.38
CA ALA A 10 -3.89 6.93 9.99
C ALA A 10 -5.41 7.02 9.88
N GLU A 11 -5.90 7.82 8.94
CA GLU A 11 -7.33 7.92 8.62
C GLU A 11 -7.77 6.76 7.75
N ASN A 12 -8.91 6.17 8.13
CA ASN A 12 -9.52 5.04 7.46
C ASN A 12 -10.99 5.35 7.12
N PRO A 13 -11.54 4.79 6.03
CA PRO A 13 -12.96 4.95 5.73
C PRO A 13 -13.82 4.32 6.83
N GLU A 14 -15.05 4.81 7.01
CA GLU A 14 -15.97 4.37 8.08
C GLU A 14 -16.22 2.86 8.13
N HIS A 15 -16.04 2.19 7.01
CA HIS A 15 -16.27 0.76 6.82
C HIS A 15 -14.96 -0.05 6.70
N ALA A 16 -13.79 0.54 6.97
CA ALA A 16 -12.54 -0.20 6.98
C ALA A 16 -12.43 -1.07 8.23
N ALA A 17 -12.36 -2.38 8.03
CA ALA A 17 -12.07 -3.34 9.10
C ALA A 17 -10.62 -3.26 9.61
N PHE A 18 -9.70 -2.76 8.78
CA PHE A 18 -8.27 -2.67 9.09
C PHE A 18 -7.69 -1.32 8.68
N CYS A 19 -6.64 -0.92 9.39
CA CYS A 19 -5.86 0.26 9.09
C CYS A 19 -5.12 0.08 7.77
N ASN A 20 -5.35 0.96 6.82
CA ASN A 20 -4.64 1.02 5.53
C ASN A 20 -3.11 1.11 5.69
N LEU A 21 -2.62 1.68 6.79
CA LEU A 21 -1.21 1.96 7.01
C LEU A 21 -0.50 0.88 7.83
N CYS A 22 -1.08 0.46 8.96
CA CYS A 22 -0.43 -0.47 9.90
C CYS A 22 -1.14 -1.83 9.99
N CYS A 23 -2.23 -2.04 9.24
CA CYS A 23 -3.03 -3.26 9.24
C CYS A 23 -3.60 -3.66 10.61
N SER A 24 -3.61 -2.76 11.61
CA SER A 24 -4.31 -3.01 12.88
C SER A 24 -5.81 -3.00 12.63
N SER A 25 -6.60 -3.73 13.41
CA SER A 25 -8.06 -3.57 13.38
C SER A 25 -8.43 -2.13 13.77
N VAL A 26 -9.31 -1.51 13.00
CA VAL A 26 -9.80 -0.14 13.24
C VAL A 26 -11.30 -0.26 13.46
N GLY A 27 -11.76 -0.02 14.69
CA GLY A 27 -13.21 0.05 14.97
C GLY A 27 -13.88 -1.18 15.60
N PHE A 28 -13.15 -2.05 16.30
CA PHE A 28 -13.79 -2.90 17.32
C PHE A 28 -13.56 -2.30 18.70
N ASP A 29 -14.41 -1.34 19.08
CA ASP A 29 -14.73 -1.03 20.47
C ASP A 29 -15.55 -2.18 21.10
N SER A 30 -15.19 -3.44 20.83
CA SER A 30 -15.47 -4.48 21.81
C SER A 30 -14.41 -4.30 22.89
N PRO A 31 -14.79 -3.96 24.13
CA PRO A 31 -13.84 -3.89 25.24
C PRO A 31 -13.08 -5.21 25.48
N GLU A 32 -13.49 -6.31 24.83
CA GLU A 32 -12.77 -7.59 24.86
C GLU A 32 -11.52 -7.62 23.97
N TYR A 33 -11.38 -6.72 22.99
CA TYR A 33 -10.24 -6.73 22.04
C TYR A 33 -9.32 -5.50 22.12
N THR A 34 -9.70 -4.45 22.85
CA THR A 34 -8.91 -3.22 23.03
C THR A 34 -8.12 -3.17 24.34
N SER A 35 -8.29 -4.15 25.24
CA SER A 35 -7.33 -4.34 26.32
C SER A 35 -6.03 -4.88 25.73
N ALA A 36 -4.92 -4.16 25.96
CA ALA A 36 -3.60 -4.77 25.79
C ALA A 36 -3.64 -6.10 26.56
N PRO A 37 -3.16 -7.23 25.98
CA PRO A 37 -3.17 -8.49 26.70
C PRO A 37 -2.45 -8.22 28.02
N GLN A 38 -3.21 -8.25 29.13
CA GLN A 38 -2.59 -8.45 30.42
C GLN A 38 -1.80 -9.73 30.22
N GLN A 39 -0.47 -9.65 30.37
CA GLN A 39 0.38 -10.81 30.51
C GLN A 39 -0.06 -11.55 31.77
N ALA A 40 -1.18 -12.25 31.67
CA ALA A 40 -1.49 -13.38 32.50
C ALA A 40 -0.73 -14.53 31.82
N ASP A 41 0.32 -14.98 32.49
CA ASP A 41 1.06 -16.18 32.15
C ASP A 41 0.08 -17.36 32.01
N GLY A 42 -0.33 -17.65 30.78
CA GLY A 42 -1.32 -18.69 30.49
C GLY A 42 -2.06 -18.45 29.20
N PHE A 43 -1.45 -18.77 28.07
CA PHE A 43 -2.19 -19.07 26.85
C PHE A 43 -3.18 -20.20 27.16
N SER A 44 -4.48 -19.90 27.23
CA SER A 44 -5.51 -20.93 27.15
C SER A 44 -5.86 -21.14 25.68
N ASP A 45 -5.45 -22.28 25.13
CA ASP A 45 -5.72 -22.73 23.75
C ASP A 45 -7.21 -23.07 23.47
N SER A 46 -8.14 -22.56 24.27
CA SER A 46 -9.56 -22.86 24.13
C SER A 46 -10.19 -21.97 23.04
N TYR A 47 -10.48 -22.61 21.90
CA TYR A 47 -11.29 -22.10 20.80
C TYR A 47 -12.65 -21.53 21.28
N PRO A 48 -13.28 -20.57 20.57
CA PRO A 48 -14.60 -20.06 20.93
C PRO A 48 -15.62 -21.20 21.10
N SER A 49 -16.37 -21.14 22.20
CA SER A 49 -17.25 -22.20 22.73
C SER A 49 -18.38 -22.66 21.80
N SER A 50 -18.60 -21.96 20.67
CA SER A 50 -19.53 -22.39 19.61
C SER A 50 -19.10 -23.66 18.88
N PHE A 51 -17.85 -24.10 19.05
CA PHE A 51 -17.31 -25.33 18.47
C PHE A 51 -16.96 -26.40 19.51
N ASP A 52 -17.27 -26.17 20.80
CA ASP A 52 -17.06 -27.18 21.83
C ASP A 52 -18.13 -28.29 21.69
N PRO A 53 -17.75 -29.56 21.42
CA PRO A 53 -18.70 -30.66 21.30
C PRO A 53 -19.46 -30.95 22.60
N ASN A 54 -19.03 -30.38 23.74
CA ASN A 54 -19.71 -30.48 25.03
C ASN A 54 -20.54 -29.22 25.37
N ALA A 55 -20.63 -28.24 24.47
CA ALA A 55 -21.48 -27.07 24.69
C ALA A 55 -22.94 -27.51 24.93
N GLN A 56 -23.56 -26.99 25.99
CA GLN A 56 -24.95 -27.31 26.32
C GLN A 56 -25.86 -26.88 25.15
N HIS A 57 -26.42 -27.87 24.45
CA HIS A 57 -27.52 -27.63 23.52
C HIS A 57 -28.71 -27.07 24.31
N LEU A 58 -29.03 -25.79 24.07
CA LEU A 58 -30.24 -25.18 24.59
C LEU A 58 -31.46 -25.96 24.07
N PRO A 59 -32.43 -26.32 24.92
CA PRO A 59 -33.60 -27.07 24.51
C PRO A 59 -34.42 -26.27 23.47
N PRO A 60 -34.94 -26.92 22.41
CA PRO A 60 -35.62 -26.27 21.30
C PRO A 60 -36.90 -25.51 21.70
N ASP A 61 -37.44 -25.75 22.90
CA ASP A 61 -38.71 -25.18 23.36
C ASP A 61 -38.62 -23.71 23.79
N GLY A 62 -37.41 -23.14 23.87
CA GLY A 62 -37.17 -21.74 24.27
C GLY A 62 -37.50 -20.67 23.22
N PHE A 63 -37.76 -21.04 21.96
CA PHE A 63 -37.98 -20.10 20.85
C PHE A 63 -39.46 -19.85 20.51
N THR A 64 -40.41 -20.39 21.29
CA THR A 64 -41.84 -20.27 20.99
C THR A 64 -42.45 -18.89 21.32
N ARG A 65 -41.68 -17.96 21.89
CA ARG A 65 -42.05 -16.55 21.94
C ARG A 65 -41.00 -15.72 21.21
N MET A 66 -41.26 -15.48 19.93
CA MET A 66 -40.73 -14.29 19.26
C MET A 66 -41.05 -13.08 20.15
N PRO A 67 -40.08 -12.24 20.52
CA PRO A 67 -40.39 -10.93 21.07
C PRO A 67 -41.30 -10.22 20.08
N ASP A 68 -42.38 -9.64 20.56
CA ASP A 68 -43.31 -8.85 19.76
C ASP A 68 -42.57 -7.58 19.31
N ALA A 69 -41.78 -7.71 18.25
CA ALA A 69 -41.07 -6.62 17.64
C ALA A 69 -42.12 -5.81 16.87
N GLY A 70 -42.66 -4.79 17.53
CA GLY A 70 -43.53 -3.79 16.90
C GLY A 70 -42.89 -3.29 15.60
N ALA A 71 -43.74 -2.97 14.61
CA ALA A 71 -43.32 -2.62 13.26
C ALA A 71 -42.17 -1.60 13.28
N VAL A 72 -40.98 -2.08 12.93
CA VAL A 72 -39.84 -1.20 12.65
C VAL A 72 -40.13 -0.56 11.30
N ASP A 73 -40.43 0.74 11.32
CA ASP A 73 -40.65 1.55 10.12
C ASP A 73 -39.33 1.66 9.35
N ILE A 74 -39.14 0.75 8.39
CA ILE A 74 -38.06 0.83 7.39
C ILE A 74 -38.53 1.81 6.30
N GLY A 75 -38.73 3.05 6.70
CA GLY A 75 -39.11 4.13 5.80
C GLY A 75 -37.94 4.53 4.89
N GLN A 76 -38.18 4.44 3.58
CA GLN A 76 -37.45 5.12 2.49
C GLN A 76 -36.28 4.40 1.79
N TYR A 77 -36.45 3.13 1.43
CA TYR A 77 -35.85 2.63 0.19
C TYR A 77 -36.91 1.93 -0.66
N GLY A 78 -37.42 2.62 -1.69
CA GLY A 78 -38.24 1.99 -2.74
C GLY A 78 -39.38 2.86 -3.23
N VAL A 79 -39.26 3.34 -4.47
CA VAL A 79 -40.27 4.11 -5.20
C VAL A 79 -41.29 3.15 -5.87
N ARG A 80 -42.53 3.65 -6.06
CA ARG A 80 -43.69 3.16 -6.84
C ARG A 80 -44.73 2.36 -6.04
N SER A 81 -46.03 2.63 -6.12
CA SER A 81 -46.86 3.21 -7.19
C SER A 81 -48.24 3.63 -6.65
N GLY A 82 -48.87 4.64 -7.26
CA GLY A 82 -50.34 4.74 -7.25
C GLY A 82 -51.02 5.90 -6.50
N GLN A 83 -50.50 7.13 -6.55
CA GLN A 83 -51.33 8.32 -6.25
C GLN A 83 -51.13 9.40 -7.32
N GLN A 84 -52.23 9.82 -7.95
CA GLN A 84 -52.31 10.94 -8.89
C GLN A 84 -51.81 12.21 -8.20
N ALA A 85 -50.74 12.80 -8.73
CA ALA A 85 -50.36 14.17 -8.45
C ALA A 85 -51.24 15.13 -9.26
N PRO A 86 -51.63 16.30 -8.71
CA PRO A 86 -52.40 17.29 -9.46
C PRO A 86 -51.56 17.95 -10.56
N ASP A 87 -52.22 18.29 -11.67
CA ASP A 87 -51.66 18.95 -12.84
C ASP A 87 -50.84 20.20 -12.47
N TYR A 88 -49.54 20.16 -12.75
CA TYR A 88 -48.69 21.34 -12.79
C TYR A 88 -48.05 21.46 -14.17
N SER A 89 -48.29 22.60 -14.79
CA SER A 89 -47.79 23.00 -16.12
C SER A 89 -46.25 23.07 -16.13
N PRO A 90 -45.56 22.59 -17.18
CA PRO A 90 -44.11 22.62 -17.23
C PRO A 90 -43.60 24.00 -17.66
N VAL A 91 -43.09 24.79 -16.71
CA VAL A 91 -42.14 25.86 -17.03
C VAL A 91 -40.77 25.20 -17.19
N ALA A 92 -40.16 25.38 -18.36
CA ALA A 92 -38.85 24.84 -18.70
C ALA A 92 -37.79 25.27 -17.68
N ALA A 93 -37.33 24.31 -16.87
CA ALA A 93 -36.18 24.49 -15.99
C ALA A 93 -34.88 24.30 -16.79
N ALA A 94 -33.96 25.25 -16.62
CA ALA A 94 -32.61 25.21 -17.17
C ALA A 94 -31.83 23.97 -16.69
N PRO A 95 -30.83 23.49 -17.45
CA PRO A 95 -30.05 22.30 -17.11
C PRO A 95 -29.40 22.44 -15.73
N VAL A 96 -29.65 21.47 -14.86
CA VAL A 96 -29.06 21.37 -13.52
C VAL A 96 -27.64 20.83 -13.66
N ASP A 97 -26.68 21.63 -13.21
CA ASP A 97 -25.25 21.28 -13.16
C ASP A 97 -25.01 20.24 -12.05
N ILE A 98 -24.45 19.08 -12.40
CA ILE A 98 -24.29 17.90 -11.52
C ILE A 98 -23.12 18.09 -10.50
N GLY A 99 -22.69 19.34 -10.25
CA GLY A 99 -21.52 19.66 -9.43
C GLY A 99 -21.79 20.05 -7.97
N GLN A 100 -23.05 20.12 -7.52
CA GLN A 100 -23.39 20.67 -6.19
C GLN A 100 -24.28 19.74 -5.35
N TYR A 101 -23.83 18.51 -5.09
CA TYR A 101 -24.32 17.73 -3.94
C TYR A 101 -23.41 17.96 -2.74
N GLY A 102 -23.45 19.19 -2.25
CA GLY A 102 -22.81 19.59 -1.02
C GLY A 102 -23.63 20.70 -0.39
N VAL A 103 -24.20 20.39 0.76
CA VAL A 103 -24.74 21.30 1.77
C VAL A 103 -26.27 21.50 1.78
N ARG A 104 -26.83 21.11 2.94
CA ARG A 104 -27.90 21.74 3.76
C ARG A 104 -29.25 21.02 3.87
N SER A 105 -29.30 20.11 4.84
CA SER A 105 -30.41 19.92 5.78
C SER A 105 -29.73 19.75 7.15
N GLY A 106 -29.97 20.48 8.22
CA GLY A 106 -31.20 21.13 8.65
C GLY A 106 -31.54 20.69 10.08
N TYR A 107 -30.56 20.63 11.00
CA TYR A 107 -30.79 20.40 12.43
C TYR A 107 -30.05 21.46 13.26
N PRO A 108 -30.72 22.14 14.21
CA PRO A 108 -30.06 23.03 15.14
C PRO A 108 -29.36 22.19 16.21
N VAL A 109 -28.08 21.89 16.00
CA VAL A 109 -27.20 21.39 17.07
C VAL A 109 -26.63 22.60 17.79
N THR A 110 -26.86 22.62 19.10
CA THR A 110 -26.36 23.53 20.12
C THR A 110 -24.92 24.03 19.89
N PRO A 111 -24.65 25.33 20.07
CA PRO A 111 -23.29 25.86 19.99
C PRO A 111 -22.59 25.67 21.34
N SER A 112 -21.83 24.59 21.49
CA SER A 112 -20.80 24.50 22.54
C SER A 112 -19.42 24.45 21.90
N GLY A 113 -18.88 25.64 21.65
CA GLY A 113 -17.51 25.97 22.01
C GLY A 113 -16.38 25.04 21.55
N TYR A 114 -16.38 24.58 20.30
CA TYR A 114 -15.11 24.26 19.65
C TYR A 114 -14.77 25.39 18.69
N GLN A 115 -13.97 26.32 19.20
CA GLN A 115 -12.96 27.03 18.40
C GLN A 115 -12.38 25.99 17.43
N GLY A 116 -12.61 26.13 16.14
CA GLY A 116 -12.07 27.26 15.42
C GLY A 116 -10.70 26.86 14.91
N GLN A 117 -10.72 26.25 13.72
CA GLN A 117 -9.94 26.81 12.63
C GLN A 117 -8.42 26.60 12.72
N GLN A 118 -7.98 25.34 12.59
CA GLN A 118 -6.65 25.04 12.06
C GLN A 118 -6.48 23.64 11.41
N ASP A 119 -7.55 22.87 11.15
CA ASP A 119 -7.43 21.52 10.59
C ASP A 119 -7.61 21.43 9.06
N ASP A 120 -7.93 22.54 8.36
CA ASP A 120 -7.95 22.61 6.88
C ASP A 120 -6.54 22.72 6.24
N ALA A 121 -5.47 22.59 7.03
CA ALA A 121 -4.08 22.62 6.55
C ALA A 121 -3.26 21.39 6.94
N ARG A 122 -3.89 20.30 7.42
CA ARG A 122 -3.24 18.99 7.48
C ARG A 122 -3.37 18.29 6.12
N VAL A 123 -2.84 18.95 5.10
CA VAL A 123 -2.19 18.23 4.00
C VAL A 123 -1.31 17.21 4.71
N SER A 124 -1.66 15.92 4.61
CA SER A 124 -0.87 14.81 5.09
C SER A 124 0.52 15.00 4.50
N ARG A 125 1.42 15.67 5.25
CA ARG A 125 2.73 15.99 4.73
C ARG A 125 3.39 14.65 4.50
N PHE A 126 3.48 14.27 3.23
CA PHE A 126 4.14 13.05 2.80
C PHE A 126 5.44 12.93 3.60
N GLN A 127 5.53 11.90 4.43
CA GLN A 127 6.63 11.77 5.39
C GLN A 127 7.88 11.29 4.63
N TRP A 128 8.50 12.20 3.89
CA TRP A 128 9.66 11.96 3.04
C TRP A 128 10.76 11.19 3.76
N ARG A 129 10.97 11.47 5.05
CA ARG A 129 11.94 10.74 5.87
C ARG A 129 11.64 9.24 5.90
N ARG A 130 10.39 8.83 6.17
CA ARG A 130 10.01 7.42 6.23
C ARG A 130 10.06 6.77 4.85
N ALA A 131 9.59 7.48 3.82
CA ALA A 131 9.65 7.03 2.44
C ALA A 131 11.09 6.74 1.98
N VAL A 132 12.02 7.66 2.25
CA VAL A 132 13.44 7.52 1.89
C VAL A 132 14.07 6.32 2.59
N TRP A 133 13.79 6.10 3.88
CA TRP A 133 14.29 4.91 4.59
C TRP A 133 13.75 3.61 4.02
N GLN A 134 12.49 3.58 3.58
CA GLN A 134 11.92 2.43 2.89
C GLN A 134 12.58 2.21 1.52
N CYS A 135 12.78 3.26 0.72
CA CYS A 135 13.50 3.19 -0.55
C CYS A 135 14.92 2.64 -0.35
N LEU A 136 15.62 3.09 0.69
CA LEU A 136 16.97 2.64 1.01
C LEU A 136 17.00 1.15 1.34
N GLY A 137 16.06 0.68 2.18
CA GLY A 137 15.94 -0.74 2.53
C GLY A 137 15.63 -1.62 1.32
N ILE A 138 14.70 -1.17 0.46
CA ILE A 138 14.36 -1.88 -0.78
C ILE A 138 15.54 -1.90 -1.73
N ALA A 139 16.22 -0.76 -1.94
CA ALA A 139 17.38 -0.67 -2.80
C ALA A 139 18.54 -1.57 -2.33
N LEU A 140 18.75 -1.69 -1.01
CA LEU A 140 19.72 -2.62 -0.43
C LEU A 140 19.36 -4.08 -0.73
N LEU A 141 18.11 -4.49 -0.49
CA LEU A 141 17.65 -5.85 -0.79
C LEU A 141 17.78 -6.17 -2.29
N THR A 142 17.39 -5.23 -3.15
CA THR A 142 17.55 -5.32 -4.60
C THR A 142 19.03 -5.44 -4.99
N ALA A 143 19.94 -4.71 -4.33
CA ALA A 143 21.37 -4.82 -4.59
C ALA A 143 21.93 -6.19 -4.19
N ILE A 144 21.53 -6.72 -3.03
CA ILE A 144 21.93 -8.07 -2.59
C ILE A 144 21.42 -9.13 -3.59
N ALA A 145 20.15 -9.05 -4.00
CA ALA A 145 19.57 -9.97 -4.97
C ALA A 145 20.26 -9.86 -6.34
N SER A 146 20.55 -8.64 -6.80
CA SER A 146 21.28 -8.40 -8.06
C SER A 146 22.68 -9.00 -8.00
N CYS A 147 23.41 -8.79 -6.90
CA CYS A 147 24.74 -9.35 -6.69
C CYS A 147 24.73 -10.89 -6.70
N ALA A 148 23.80 -11.50 -5.96
CA ALA A 148 23.68 -12.96 -5.92
C ALA A 148 23.40 -13.55 -7.31
N LEU A 149 22.49 -12.92 -8.07
CA LEU A 149 22.19 -13.36 -9.44
C LEU A 149 23.34 -13.07 -10.42
N GLU A 150 24.02 -11.93 -10.31
CA GLU A 150 25.20 -11.60 -11.13
C GLU A 150 26.32 -12.62 -10.91
N VAL A 151 26.58 -13.02 -9.66
CA VAL A 151 27.59 -14.06 -9.37
C VAL A 151 27.19 -15.40 -9.96
N LEU A 152 25.94 -15.84 -9.72
CA LEU A 152 25.44 -17.12 -10.22
C LEU A 152 25.46 -17.19 -11.76
N MET A 153 25.03 -16.11 -12.41
CA MET A 153 24.92 -16.04 -13.87
C MET A 153 26.24 -15.65 -14.53
N GLY A 154 27.17 -15.03 -13.80
CA GLY A 154 28.54 -14.81 -14.25
C GLY A 154 29.24 -16.12 -14.60
N PHE A 155 29.03 -17.18 -13.80
CA PHE A 155 29.54 -18.52 -14.13
C PHE A 155 28.95 -19.04 -15.46
N MET A 156 27.65 -18.86 -15.68
CA MET A 156 27.01 -19.24 -16.95
C MET A 156 27.51 -18.39 -18.12
N GLY A 157 27.69 -17.08 -17.93
CA GLY A 157 28.20 -16.15 -18.93
C GLY A 157 29.60 -16.52 -19.40
N VAL A 158 30.48 -16.94 -18.48
CA VAL A 158 31.81 -17.46 -18.82
C VAL A 158 31.71 -18.72 -19.67
N ALA A 159 30.80 -19.65 -19.34
CA ALA A 159 30.59 -20.85 -20.15
C ALA A 159 30.12 -20.53 -21.58
N PHE A 160 29.18 -19.58 -21.74
CA PHE A 160 28.73 -19.13 -23.06
C PHE A 160 29.83 -18.38 -23.83
N ALA A 161 30.63 -17.57 -23.16
CA ALA A 161 31.74 -16.86 -23.76
C ALA A 161 32.82 -17.83 -24.29
N LEU A 162 33.13 -18.89 -23.53
CA LEU A 162 34.03 -19.96 -23.97
C LEU A 162 33.46 -20.74 -25.17
N GLY A 163 32.13 -20.84 -25.27
CA GLY A 163 31.42 -21.39 -26.44
C GLY A 163 31.34 -20.45 -27.66
N GLY A 164 31.96 -19.26 -27.59
CA GLY A 164 31.98 -18.29 -28.70
C GLY A 164 30.70 -17.45 -28.84
N ASN A 165 29.72 -17.59 -27.93
CA ASN A 165 28.48 -16.82 -27.99
C ASN A 165 28.47 -15.67 -26.97
N THR A 166 29.14 -14.59 -27.32
CA THR A 166 29.26 -13.39 -26.47
C THR A 166 27.93 -12.65 -26.32
N VAL A 167 27.07 -12.65 -27.35
CA VAL A 167 25.77 -11.98 -27.33
C VAL A 167 24.85 -12.59 -26.27
N ALA A 168 24.76 -13.92 -26.21
CA ALA A 168 23.96 -14.60 -25.20
C ALA A 168 24.42 -14.28 -23.78
N ALA A 169 25.74 -14.21 -23.55
CA ALA A 169 26.29 -13.85 -22.24
C ALA A 169 25.85 -12.43 -21.81
N TYR A 170 25.90 -11.44 -22.71
CA TYR A 170 25.45 -10.07 -22.40
C TYR A 170 23.95 -9.98 -22.12
N VAL A 171 23.12 -10.69 -22.90
CA VAL A 171 21.66 -10.69 -22.70
C VAL A 171 21.30 -11.29 -21.34
N ILE A 172 21.95 -12.40 -20.94
CA ILE A 172 21.71 -13.04 -19.64
C ILE A 172 22.09 -12.09 -18.50
N ILE A 173 23.28 -11.49 -18.56
CA ILE A 173 23.73 -10.53 -17.54
C ILE A 173 22.77 -9.34 -17.45
N PHE A 174 22.30 -8.83 -18.58
CA PHE A 174 21.37 -7.71 -18.60
C PHE A 174 20.00 -8.07 -18.01
N ALA A 175 19.44 -9.23 -18.39
CA ALA A 175 18.16 -9.71 -17.87
C ALA A 175 18.21 -9.90 -16.35
N VAL A 176 19.32 -10.43 -15.85
CA VAL A 176 19.58 -10.66 -14.43
C VAL A 176 19.59 -9.37 -13.62
N LEU A 177 20.12 -8.29 -14.19
CA LEU A 177 20.07 -6.98 -13.56
C LEU A 177 18.66 -6.40 -13.57
N LEU A 178 17.95 -6.56 -14.68
CA LEU A 178 16.65 -5.94 -14.89
C LEU A 178 15.59 -6.47 -13.93
N VAL A 179 15.57 -7.79 -13.66
CA VAL A 179 14.51 -8.42 -12.85
C VAL A 179 14.47 -7.89 -11.40
N PRO A 180 15.55 -7.87 -10.61
CA PRO A 180 15.50 -7.37 -9.22
C PRO A 180 15.16 -5.88 -9.14
N ILE A 181 15.65 -5.08 -10.08
CA ILE A 181 15.42 -3.63 -10.10
C ILE A 181 13.96 -3.33 -10.41
N THR A 182 13.40 -3.98 -11.43
CA THR A 182 11.99 -3.82 -11.79
C THR A 182 11.08 -4.23 -10.63
N ILE A 183 11.35 -5.37 -9.97
CA ILE A 183 10.59 -5.80 -8.80
C ILE A 183 10.75 -4.81 -7.64
N GLY A 184 11.97 -4.39 -7.32
CA GLY A 184 12.24 -3.49 -6.21
C GLY A 184 11.57 -2.12 -6.38
N THR A 185 11.69 -1.53 -7.57
CA THR A 185 11.07 -0.24 -7.92
C THR A 185 9.55 -0.31 -7.97
N PHE A 186 9.00 -1.42 -8.44
CA PHE A 186 7.57 -1.68 -8.40
C PHE A 186 7.05 -1.78 -6.96
N VAL A 187 7.73 -2.55 -6.10
CA VAL A 187 7.36 -2.71 -4.69
C VAL A 187 7.47 -1.40 -3.92
N SER A 188 8.48 -0.56 -4.22
CA SER A 188 8.62 0.74 -3.57
C SER A 188 7.47 1.68 -3.94
N GLY A 189 7.10 1.75 -5.22
CA GLY A 189 5.92 2.49 -5.68
C GLY A 189 4.61 1.98 -5.07
N TYR A 190 4.44 0.65 -4.99
CA TYR A 190 3.24 0.02 -4.42
C TYR A 190 3.01 0.38 -2.95
N ARG A 191 4.08 0.49 -2.16
CA ARG A 191 3.97 0.76 -0.72
C ARG A 191 3.64 2.21 -0.37
N LEU A 192 4.04 3.17 -1.20
CA LEU A 192 4.00 4.58 -0.84
C LEU A 192 2.77 5.33 -1.35
N GLN A 193 1.96 4.73 -2.23
CA GLN A 193 0.63 5.18 -2.74
C GLN A 193 0.56 6.57 -3.39
N GLU A 194 1.54 7.44 -3.13
CA GLU A 194 1.69 8.79 -3.66
C GLU A 194 3.12 8.96 -4.18
N ASN A 195 3.25 9.67 -5.31
CA ASN A 195 4.54 10.00 -5.93
C ASN A 195 5.42 8.78 -6.23
N GLY A 196 4.83 7.66 -6.65
CA GLY A 196 5.53 6.41 -6.91
C GLY A 196 6.63 6.55 -7.96
N TRP A 197 6.48 7.43 -8.94
CA TRP A 197 7.52 7.74 -9.91
C TRP A 197 8.79 8.30 -9.25
N ALA A 198 8.65 9.21 -8.28
CA ALA A 198 9.77 9.82 -7.56
C ALA A 198 10.43 8.81 -6.62
N VAL A 199 9.62 8.01 -5.93
CA VAL A 199 10.05 6.89 -5.09
C VAL A 199 10.85 5.86 -5.89
N GLY A 200 10.38 5.52 -7.10
CA GLY A 200 11.06 4.65 -8.04
C GLY A 200 12.42 5.21 -8.47
N LEU A 201 12.48 6.50 -8.83
CA LEU A 201 13.75 7.19 -9.14
C LEU A 201 14.74 7.16 -7.98
N ILE A 202 14.28 7.45 -6.76
CA ILE A 202 15.13 7.43 -5.55
C ILE A 202 15.66 6.00 -5.30
N THR A 203 14.80 4.99 -5.46
CA THR A 203 15.16 3.59 -5.26
C THR A 203 16.25 3.16 -6.25
N VAL A 204 16.08 3.48 -7.54
CA VAL A 204 17.11 3.22 -8.56
C VAL A 204 18.36 4.04 -8.31
N GLY A 205 18.24 5.29 -7.87
CA GLY A 205 19.37 6.15 -7.52
C GLY A 205 20.25 5.53 -6.45
N PHE A 206 19.67 5.10 -5.33
CA PHE A 206 20.42 4.41 -4.27
C PHE A 206 21.01 3.09 -4.76
N TRP A 207 20.25 2.30 -5.51
CA TRP A 207 20.75 1.04 -6.06
C TRP A 207 21.93 1.26 -7.01
N ALA A 208 21.80 2.12 -8.01
CA ALA A 208 22.75 2.30 -9.10
C ALA A 208 23.99 3.11 -8.70
N LEU A 209 23.84 4.14 -7.86
CA LEU A 209 24.91 5.08 -7.52
C LEU A 209 25.60 4.77 -6.19
N VAL A 210 24.92 4.07 -5.28
CA VAL A 210 25.46 3.79 -3.93
C VAL A 210 25.75 2.31 -3.78
N PHE A 211 24.72 1.47 -3.75
CA PHE A 211 24.89 0.07 -3.40
C PHE A 211 25.65 -0.71 -4.47
N ARG A 212 25.39 -0.43 -5.76
CA ARG A 212 26.04 -1.14 -6.86
C ARG A 212 27.55 -0.91 -6.92
N PRO A 213 28.04 0.33 -6.92
CA PRO A 213 29.47 0.60 -6.86
C PRO A 213 30.11 0.11 -5.57
N LEU A 214 29.39 0.21 -4.44
CA LEU A 214 29.89 -0.28 -3.16
C LEU A 214 30.15 -1.79 -3.18
N TYR A 215 29.21 -2.62 -3.67
CA TYR A 215 29.47 -4.07 -3.71
C TYR A 215 30.56 -4.43 -4.71
N PHE A 216 30.66 -3.76 -5.87
CA PHE A 216 31.76 -3.99 -6.81
C PHE A 216 33.10 -3.61 -6.20
N ALA A 217 33.18 -2.51 -5.46
CA ALA A 217 34.39 -2.11 -4.76
C ALA A 217 34.76 -3.12 -3.66
N ILE A 218 33.79 -3.66 -2.92
CA ILE A 218 34.02 -4.72 -1.93
C ILE A 218 34.51 -6.00 -2.61
N LEU A 219 33.89 -6.43 -3.71
CA LEU A 219 34.31 -7.61 -4.46
C LEU A 219 35.73 -7.44 -5.04
N ALA A 220 36.00 -6.28 -5.65
CA ALA A 220 37.33 -5.95 -6.18
C ALA A 220 38.38 -5.95 -5.06
N TRP A 221 38.05 -5.41 -3.88
CA TRP A 221 38.92 -5.43 -2.72
C TRP A 221 39.18 -6.85 -2.21
N LEU A 222 38.15 -7.69 -2.12
CA LEU A 222 38.31 -9.09 -1.71
C LEU A 222 39.17 -9.90 -2.69
N LEU A 223 39.04 -9.65 -4.00
CA LEU A 223 39.74 -10.42 -5.03
C LEU A 223 41.17 -9.93 -5.31
N SER A 224 41.40 -8.63 -5.23
CA SER A 224 42.68 -8.01 -5.64
C SER A 224 43.47 -7.37 -4.49
N GLY A 225 42.86 -7.25 -3.31
CA GLY A 225 43.40 -6.48 -2.19
C GLY A 225 43.38 -4.97 -2.40
N ARG A 226 42.86 -4.48 -3.54
CA ARG A 226 42.81 -3.06 -3.90
C ARG A 226 41.39 -2.53 -3.89
N PHE A 227 41.21 -1.34 -3.34
CA PHE A 227 39.92 -0.65 -3.33
C PHE A 227 39.87 0.39 -4.46
N THR A 228 39.21 0.06 -5.58
CA THR A 228 39.04 0.95 -6.74
C THR A 228 37.58 1.34 -6.92
N PHE A 229 37.19 2.49 -6.35
CA PHE A 229 35.82 3.02 -6.46
C PHE A 229 35.60 3.82 -7.77
N ILE A 230 36.63 4.53 -8.24
CA ILE A 230 36.52 5.49 -9.35
C ILE A 230 36.25 4.80 -10.69
N GLU A 231 36.82 3.61 -10.90
CA GLU A 231 36.68 2.85 -12.16
C GLU A 231 35.24 2.41 -12.43
N VAL A 232 34.40 2.33 -11.38
CA VAL A 232 33.00 1.94 -11.51
C VAL A 232 32.15 3.04 -12.16
N PHE A 233 32.56 4.31 -12.03
CA PHE A 233 31.86 5.47 -12.58
C PHE A 233 32.39 5.88 -13.95
N ASN A 234 32.42 4.92 -14.88
CA ASN A 234 32.68 5.24 -16.29
C ASN A 234 31.54 6.12 -16.86
N THR A 235 31.88 7.09 -17.71
CA THR A 235 30.93 7.94 -18.44
C THR A 235 29.84 7.12 -19.12
N TYR A 236 30.17 5.99 -19.75
CA TYR A 236 29.18 5.11 -20.37
C TYR A 236 28.20 4.52 -19.36
N THR A 237 28.69 4.11 -18.18
CA THR A 237 27.86 3.59 -17.09
C THR A 237 26.90 4.66 -16.57
N LEU A 238 27.40 5.89 -16.39
CA LEU A 238 26.57 7.02 -15.97
C LEU A 238 25.49 7.34 -17.00
N VAL A 239 25.85 7.44 -18.30
CA VAL A 239 24.89 7.66 -19.38
C VAL A 239 23.83 6.56 -19.38
N PHE A 240 24.22 5.30 -19.19
CA PHE A 240 23.29 4.19 -19.13
C PHE A 240 22.34 4.28 -17.91
N ILE A 241 22.86 4.67 -16.74
CA ILE A 241 22.05 4.91 -15.54
C ILE A 241 21.01 5.99 -15.76
N PHE A 242 21.41 7.13 -16.30
CA PHE A 242 20.49 8.25 -16.51
C PHE A 242 19.51 8.02 -17.67
N ALA A 243 19.96 7.38 -18.76
CA ALA A 243 19.14 7.20 -19.96
C ALA A 243 18.19 5.99 -19.90
N VAL A 244 18.56 4.94 -19.15
CA VAL A 244 17.80 3.68 -19.12
C VAL A 244 17.25 3.41 -17.74
N TRP A 245 18.12 3.36 -16.71
CA TRP A 245 17.69 2.92 -15.39
C TRP A 245 16.76 3.91 -14.70
N PHE A 246 17.02 5.21 -14.79
CA PHE A 246 16.17 6.22 -14.18
C PHE A 246 14.76 6.26 -14.79
N PRO A 247 14.59 6.34 -16.13
CA PRO A 247 13.26 6.25 -16.74
C PRO A 247 12.54 4.94 -16.40
N LEU A 248 13.26 3.81 -16.38
CA LEU A 248 12.69 2.53 -15.98
C LEU A 248 12.21 2.55 -14.52
N GLY A 249 13.01 3.11 -13.62
CA GLY A 249 12.65 3.26 -12.21
C GLY A 249 11.43 4.14 -12.00
N ALA A 250 11.35 5.27 -12.70
CA ALA A 250 10.20 6.16 -12.68
C ALA A 250 8.93 5.44 -13.18
N LEU A 251 9.05 4.72 -14.30
CA LEU A 251 7.94 3.98 -14.91
C LEU A 251 7.44 2.87 -13.98
N MET A 252 8.34 2.05 -13.44
CA MET A 252 7.96 0.93 -12.56
C MET A 252 7.42 1.40 -11.21
N GLY A 253 8.00 2.48 -10.65
CA GLY A 253 7.47 3.10 -9.44
C GLY A 253 6.06 3.68 -9.66
N TRP A 254 5.83 4.33 -10.79
CA TRP A 254 4.48 4.80 -11.19
C TRP A 254 3.49 3.65 -11.37
N LEU A 255 3.89 2.56 -12.03
CA LEU A 255 3.04 1.37 -12.18
C LEU A 255 2.70 0.73 -10.82
N GLY A 256 3.65 0.70 -9.89
CA GLY A 256 3.43 0.25 -8.51
C GLY A 256 2.36 1.08 -7.80
N GLU A 257 2.48 2.41 -7.89
CA GLU A 257 1.49 3.37 -7.35
C GLU A 257 0.10 3.16 -7.96
N LYS A 258 0.01 3.02 -9.28
CA LYS A 258 -1.28 2.80 -9.95
C LYS A 258 -1.93 1.50 -9.51
N ARG A 259 -1.17 0.43 -9.34
CA ARG A 259 -1.74 -0.82 -8.81
C ARG A 259 -2.26 -0.67 -7.38
N ALA A 260 -1.54 0.08 -6.53
CA ALA A 260 -1.96 0.29 -5.15
C ALA A 260 -3.23 1.15 -5.04
N THR A 261 -3.40 2.12 -5.94
CA THR A 261 -4.54 3.06 -5.92
C THR A 261 -5.78 2.54 -6.65
N THR A 262 -5.63 1.76 -7.73
CA THR A 262 -6.79 1.29 -8.51
C THR A 262 -7.41 0.00 -7.96
N GLY A 263 -6.76 -0.70 -7.03
CA GLY A 263 -7.28 -1.95 -6.46
C GLY A 263 -7.52 -3.06 -7.50
N LEU A 264 -6.93 -2.95 -8.70
CA LEU A 264 -7.07 -3.95 -9.75
C LEU A 264 -6.31 -5.21 -9.35
N HIS A 265 -7.05 -6.16 -8.77
CA HIS A 265 -6.64 -7.55 -8.64
C HIS A 265 -6.73 -8.21 -10.02
N PHE A 266 -5.59 -8.33 -10.69
CA PHE A 266 -5.41 -9.23 -11.84
C PHE A 266 -5.25 -10.67 -11.37
#